data_AF-A0A942JAY0-F1
#
_entry.id   AF-A0A942JAY0-F1
#
_cell.length_a   1.000
_cell.length_b   1.000
_cell.length_c   1.000
_cell.angle_alpha   90.00
_cell.angle_beta   90.00
_cell.angle_gamma   90.00
#
_symmetry.space_group_name_H-M   'P 1'
#
loop_
_entity.id
_entity.type
_entity.pdbx_description
1 polymer ?
#
loop_
_entity_poly.entity_id
_entity_poly.type
_entity_poly.pdbx_seq_one_letter_code
_entity_poly.pdbx_strand_id
1 'polypeptide(L)'
;MSQEFAQYNQHFVCTEAEARELIEQAKHVMVAHCGCRKSDGCSRSQSEVCLWFVDSGGFESRPITKDEVLVILAYGKEMGLVFRPFRSSTNKNSTEGICLCCVIDQDLCYGCGLCVSACPSNCITMSLGDAL
;
A
#
# COMPACT_ATOMS: atom_id res chain seq x y z
N MET A 1 8.54 26.01 -21.73
CA MET A 1 7.52 26.55 -20.81
C MET A 1 6.84 25.36 -20.17
N SER A 2 7.11 25.21 -18.87
CA SER A 2 6.60 24.22 -17.89
C SER A 2 5.55 23.22 -18.41
N GLN A 3 5.98 21.97 -18.63
CA GLN A 3 5.05 20.85 -18.59
C GLN A 3 4.59 20.73 -17.13
N GLU A 4 3.37 21.19 -16.85
CA GLU A 4 2.62 20.81 -15.66
C GLU A 4 2.51 19.28 -15.67
N PHE A 5 3.37 18.61 -14.91
CA PHE A 5 3.17 17.22 -14.54
C PHE A 5 1.91 17.19 -13.71
N ALA A 6 0.77 16.86 -14.33
CA ALA A 6 -0.44 16.55 -13.59
C ALA A 6 -0.07 15.49 -12.55
N GLN A 7 -0.06 15.87 -11.28
CA GLN A 7 0.21 15.00 -10.15
C GLN A 7 -0.97 14.02 -10.05
N TYR A 8 -0.94 12.96 -10.85
CA TYR A 8 -1.96 11.93 -10.83
C TYR A 8 -1.75 11.04 -9.61
N ASN A 9 -2.84 10.46 -9.11
CA ASN A 9 -2.81 9.53 -7.98
C ASN A 9 -1.92 8.33 -8.34
N GLN A 10 -0.69 8.35 -7.84
CA GLN A 10 0.30 7.30 -8.08
C GLN A 10 -0.12 5.98 -7.44
N HIS A 11 -0.98 6.04 -6.41
CA HIS A 11 -1.50 4.89 -5.70
C HIS A 11 -2.99 4.69 -5.98
N PHE A 12 -3.41 3.45 -6.14
CA PHE A 12 -4.81 3.04 -6.16
C PHE A 12 -5.04 1.89 -5.18
N VAL A 13 -6.29 1.51 -4.90
CA VAL A 13 -6.62 0.39 -4.01
C VAL A 13 -6.99 -0.84 -4.85
N CYS A 14 -6.56 -2.02 -4.43
CA CYS A 14 -6.99 -3.28 -5.01
C CYS A 14 -7.39 -4.30 -3.92
N THR A 15 -8.11 -5.33 -4.35
CA THR A 15 -8.42 -6.52 -3.55
C THR A 15 -7.21 -7.45 -3.44
N GLU A 16 -7.26 -8.39 -2.51
CA GLU A 16 -6.24 -9.43 -2.38
C GLU A 16 -6.10 -10.27 -3.68
N ALA A 17 -7.22 -10.55 -4.35
CA ALA A 17 -7.21 -11.31 -5.60
C ALA A 17 -6.50 -10.54 -6.72
N GLU A 18 -6.83 -9.27 -6.92
CA GLU A 18 -6.18 -8.40 -7.89
C GLU A 18 -4.69 -8.18 -7.57
N ALA A 19 -4.33 -8.09 -6.28
CA ALA A 19 -2.93 -8.03 -5.87
C ALA A 19 -2.16 -9.27 -6.33
N ARG A 20 -2.74 -10.48 -6.16
CA ARG A 20 -2.14 -11.74 -6.63
C ARG A 20 -1.96 -11.75 -8.15
N GLU A 21 -2.95 -11.28 -8.91
CA GLU A 21 -2.86 -11.19 -10.37
C GLU A 21 -1.70 -10.27 -10.83
N LEU A 22 -1.50 -9.13 -10.15
CA LEU A 22 -0.38 -8.22 -10.41
C LEU A 22 0.97 -8.88 -10.11
N ILE A 23 1.05 -9.62 -8.99
CA ILE A 23 2.25 -10.36 -8.59
C ILE A 23 2.58 -11.48 -9.58
N GLU A 24 1.57 -12.18 -10.11
CA GLU A 24 1.77 -13.24 -11.10
C GLU A 24 2.37 -12.73 -12.41
N GLN A 25 2.02 -11.49 -12.80
CA GLN A 25 2.54 -10.81 -13.99
C GLN A 25 3.94 -10.23 -13.79
N ALA A 26 4.41 -10.10 -12.53
CA ALA A 26 5.72 -9.56 -12.22
C ALA A 26 6.83 -10.56 -12.58
N LYS A 27 7.91 -10.07 -13.20
CA LYS A 27 9.08 -10.90 -13.55
C LYS A 27 9.85 -11.36 -12.31
N HIS A 28 9.93 -10.49 -11.31
CA HIS A 28 10.51 -10.74 -10.01
C HIS A 28 9.77 -9.87 -8.98
N VAL A 29 9.90 -10.23 -7.70
CA VAL A 29 9.34 -9.45 -6.59
C VAL A 29 10.42 -9.24 -5.54
N MET A 30 10.54 -8.00 -5.10
CA MET A 30 11.38 -7.60 -3.99
C MET A 30 10.47 -7.19 -2.83
N VAL A 31 10.89 -7.44 -1.59
CA VAL A 31 10.28 -6.83 -0.41
C VAL A 31 11.19 -5.73 0.10
N ALA A 32 10.62 -4.62 0.50
CA ALA A 32 11.32 -3.49 1.09
C ALA A 32 10.65 -3.04 2.39
N HIS A 33 11.43 -2.42 3.26
CA HIS A 33 10.88 -1.67 4.38
C HIS A 33 10.07 -0.46 3.87
N CYS A 34 8.86 -0.29 4.39
CA CYS A 34 8.00 0.84 4.06
C CYS A 34 8.58 2.14 4.61
N GLY A 35 9.01 3.02 3.71
CA GLY A 35 9.52 4.35 4.03
C GLY A 35 8.54 5.24 4.76
N CYS A 36 7.31 5.30 4.25
CA CYS A 36 6.24 6.10 4.83
C CYS A 36 5.95 5.67 6.27
N ARG A 37 6.03 4.37 6.60
CA ARG A 37 5.89 3.92 7.99
C ARG A 37 7.05 4.38 8.88
N LYS A 38 8.28 4.39 8.36
CA LYS A 38 9.44 4.89 9.09
C LYS A 38 9.35 6.41 9.31
N SER A 39 8.78 7.18 8.38
CA SER A 39 8.58 8.64 8.54
C SER A 39 7.40 8.99 9.44
N ASP A 40 6.30 8.24 9.36
CA ASP A 40 5.02 8.59 10.00
C ASP A 40 4.80 7.89 11.36
N GLY A 41 5.74 7.01 11.78
CA GLY A 41 5.76 6.43 13.12
C GLY A 41 4.73 5.33 13.39
N CYS A 42 4.16 4.70 12.36
CA CYS A 42 3.15 3.65 12.54
C CYS A 42 3.78 2.32 13.00
N SER A 43 3.47 1.90 14.23
CA SER A 43 3.93 0.66 14.86
C SER A 43 2.94 -0.51 14.79
N ARG A 44 1.78 -0.33 14.12
CA ARG A 44 0.70 -1.33 14.09
C ARG A 44 1.07 -2.64 13.38
N SER A 45 2.04 -2.60 12.48
CA SER A 45 2.40 -3.75 11.65
C SER A 45 3.85 -3.64 11.18
N GLN A 46 4.46 -4.80 10.93
CA GLN A 46 5.82 -4.93 10.39
C GLN A 46 6.06 -4.00 9.19
N SER A 47 7.25 -3.39 9.14
CA SER A 47 7.58 -2.43 8.08
C SER A 47 8.01 -3.10 6.78
N GLU A 48 8.57 -4.31 6.83
CA GLU A 48 9.02 -5.08 5.67
C GLU A 48 7.85 -5.77 4.96
N VAL A 49 6.97 -4.97 4.35
CA VAL A 49 5.77 -5.44 3.65
C VAL A 49 5.55 -4.72 2.32
N CYS A 50 6.44 -3.82 1.90
CA CYS A 50 6.30 -3.10 0.64
C CYS A 50 6.81 -3.97 -0.49
N LEU A 51 5.94 -4.37 -1.41
CA LEU A 51 6.29 -5.22 -2.55
C LEU A 51 6.68 -4.36 -3.75
N TRP A 52 7.78 -4.72 -4.40
CA TRP A 52 8.30 -4.04 -5.59
C TRP A 52 8.47 -5.04 -6.73
N PHE A 53 8.00 -4.65 -7.91
CA PHE A 53 8.14 -5.39 -9.17
C PHE A 53 9.28 -4.86 -10.05
N VAL A 54 10.04 -3.91 -9.53
CA VAL A 54 11.20 -3.29 -10.16
C VAL A 54 12.38 -3.32 -9.20
N ASP A 55 13.60 -3.36 -9.76
CA ASP A 55 14.84 -3.45 -8.99
C ASP A 55 15.18 -2.17 -8.21
N SER A 56 14.54 -1.04 -8.54
CA SER A 56 14.90 0.27 -8.03
C SER A 56 13.67 1.11 -7.70
N GLY A 57 13.38 1.28 -6.40
CA GLY A 57 12.44 2.33 -5.98
C GLY A 57 12.24 2.58 -4.48
N GLY A 58 12.92 1.89 -3.56
CA GLY A 58 13.10 2.43 -2.20
C GLY A 58 13.56 1.45 -1.10
N PHE A 59 14.23 2.02 -0.08
CA PHE A 59 14.73 1.44 1.18
C PHE A 59 15.58 0.17 1.05
N GLU A 60 16.09 -0.35 2.18
CA GLU A 60 16.67 -1.70 2.23
C GLU A 60 15.63 -2.71 1.73
N SER A 61 16.00 -3.40 0.65
CA SER A 61 15.16 -4.36 -0.03
C SER A 61 15.93 -5.65 -0.30
N ARG A 62 15.17 -6.75 -0.45
CA ARG A 62 15.72 -8.06 -0.79
C ARG A 62 14.77 -8.82 -1.73
N PRO A 63 15.30 -9.72 -2.57
CA PRO A 63 14.46 -10.59 -3.39
C PRO A 63 13.68 -11.57 -2.50
N ILE A 64 12.46 -11.89 -2.92
CA ILE A 64 11.61 -12.86 -2.23
C ILE A 64 10.98 -13.86 -3.20
N THR A 65 10.63 -15.03 -2.67
CA THR A 65 9.91 -16.07 -3.42
C THR A 65 8.41 -15.76 -3.51
N LYS A 66 7.71 -16.40 -4.45
CA LYS A 66 6.24 -16.28 -4.55
C LYS A 66 5.54 -16.78 -3.28
N ASP A 67 6.08 -17.80 -2.61
CA ASP A 67 5.53 -18.30 -1.35
C ASP A 67 5.66 -17.26 -0.22
N GLU A 68 6.80 -16.57 -0.13
CA GLU A 68 6.96 -15.44 0.80
C GLU A 68 5.98 -14.30 0.49
N VAL A 69 5.71 -14.02 -0.79
CA VAL A 69 4.70 -13.02 -1.16
C VAL A 69 3.32 -13.42 -0.61
N LEU A 70 2.93 -14.68 -0.74
CA LEU A 70 1.64 -15.17 -0.22
C LEU A 70 1.56 -15.03 1.30
N VAL A 71 2.67 -15.27 2.02
CA VAL A 71 2.76 -15.03 3.47
C VAL A 71 2.54 -13.54 3.79
N ILE A 72 3.14 -12.63 3.03
CA ILE A 72 2.98 -11.18 3.22
C ILE A 72 1.52 -10.74 2.93
N LEU A 73 0.89 -11.27 1.89
CA LEU A 73 -0.51 -10.96 1.58
C LEU A 73 -1.45 -11.48 2.66
N ALA A 74 -1.23 -12.71 3.15
CA ALA A 74 -2.00 -13.28 4.24
C ALA A 74 -1.87 -12.45 5.52
N TYR A 75 -0.64 -12.05 5.86
CA TYR A 75 -0.38 -11.14 6.97
C TYR A 75 -1.07 -9.78 6.78
N GLY A 76 -0.99 -9.21 5.57
CA GLY A 76 -1.66 -7.96 5.24
C GLY A 76 -3.18 -8.02 5.48
N LYS A 77 -3.80 -9.13 5.08
CA LYS A 77 -5.21 -9.40 5.33
C LYS A 77 -5.52 -9.54 6.82
N GLU A 78 -4.75 -10.36 7.54
CA GLU A 78 -4.92 -10.59 8.98
C GLU A 78 -4.81 -9.30 9.79
N MET A 79 -3.88 -8.43 9.41
CA MET A 79 -3.66 -7.13 10.06
C MET A 79 -4.59 -6.01 9.55
N GLY A 80 -5.46 -6.30 8.57
CA GLY A 80 -6.36 -5.33 7.96
C GLY A 80 -5.62 -4.18 7.26
N LEU A 81 -4.55 -4.49 6.53
CA LEU A 81 -3.81 -3.55 5.70
C LEU A 81 -4.50 -3.38 4.34
N VAL A 82 -4.41 -2.16 3.79
CA VAL A 82 -4.92 -1.85 2.46
C VAL A 82 -3.84 -2.12 1.43
N PHE A 83 -4.14 -2.99 0.45
CA PHE A 83 -3.28 -3.22 -0.70
C PHE A 83 -3.39 -2.04 -1.66
N ARG A 84 -2.30 -1.30 -1.82
CA ARG A 84 -2.22 -0.11 -2.66
C ARG A 84 -1.13 -0.26 -3.72
N PRO A 85 -1.44 -0.77 -4.91
CA PRO A 85 -0.49 -0.75 -5.99
C PRO A 85 -0.09 0.67 -6.34
N PHE A 86 1.18 0.85 -6.69
CA PHE A 86 1.71 2.13 -7.13
C PHE A 86 2.26 2.07 -8.55
N ARG A 87 2.06 3.17 -9.26
CA ARG A 87 2.46 3.32 -10.66
C ARG A 87 3.80 4.06 -10.74
N SER A 88 4.54 3.78 -11.80
CA SER A 88 5.76 4.51 -12.14
C SER A 88 5.51 6.00 -12.24
N SER A 89 6.39 6.82 -11.67
CA SER A 89 6.34 8.28 -11.84
C SER A 89 6.49 8.72 -13.30
N THR A 90 7.13 7.89 -14.13
CA THR A 90 7.42 8.18 -15.55
C THR A 90 6.45 7.51 -16.52
N ASN A 91 5.74 6.45 -16.09
CA ASN A 91 4.79 5.72 -16.92
C ASN A 91 3.57 5.26 -16.10
N LYS A 92 2.45 5.97 -16.26
CA LYS A 92 1.17 5.69 -15.57
C LYS A 92 0.59 4.30 -15.85
N ASN A 93 0.99 3.63 -16.93
CA ASN A 93 0.51 2.28 -17.26
C ASN A 93 1.40 1.19 -16.65
N SER A 94 2.52 1.56 -16.04
CA SER A 94 3.45 0.64 -15.39
C SER A 94 3.16 0.61 -13.90
N THR A 95 2.72 -0.54 -13.38
CA THR A 95 2.60 -0.80 -11.95
C THR A 95 3.95 -1.30 -11.45
N GLU A 96 4.56 -0.59 -10.51
CA GLU A 96 5.92 -0.87 -10.03
C GLU A 96 5.95 -1.63 -8.70
N GLY A 97 4.81 -1.78 -8.04
CA GLY A 97 4.72 -2.57 -6.81
C GLY A 97 3.41 -2.38 -6.08
N ILE A 98 3.34 -2.90 -4.85
CA ILE A 98 2.19 -2.86 -3.96
C ILE A 98 2.63 -2.43 -2.57
N CYS A 99 2.16 -1.27 -2.15
CA CYS A 99 2.24 -0.80 -0.77
C CYS A 99 1.16 -1.49 0.07
N LEU A 100 1.54 -2.04 1.22
CA LEU A 100 0.57 -2.50 2.22
C LEU A 100 0.47 -1.42 3.29
N CYS A 101 -0.54 -0.55 3.17
CA CYS A 101 -0.62 0.67 3.97
C CYS A 101 -1.74 0.59 5.02
N CYS A 102 -1.54 1.31 6.11
CA CYS A 102 -2.54 1.58 7.15
C CYS A 102 -3.23 2.94 6.96
N VAL A 103 -2.79 3.74 6.00
CA VAL A 103 -3.21 5.14 5.81
C VAL A 103 -4.53 5.19 5.05
N ILE A 104 -5.48 5.90 5.65
CA ILE A 104 -6.75 6.29 5.03
C ILE A 104 -6.49 7.54 4.18
N ASP A 105 -6.90 7.47 2.93
CA ASP A 105 -6.90 8.60 2.01
C ASP A 105 -8.10 9.49 2.34
N GLN A 106 -7.86 10.63 2.99
CA GLN A 106 -8.94 11.47 3.52
C GLN A 106 -9.78 12.12 2.41
N ASP A 107 -9.20 12.35 1.22
CA ASP A 107 -9.92 12.93 0.08
C ASP A 107 -10.92 11.94 -0.55
N LEU A 108 -10.72 10.63 -0.32
CA LEU A 108 -11.61 9.56 -0.76
C LEU A 108 -12.48 8.99 0.37
N CYS A 109 -12.22 9.40 1.61
CA CYS A 109 -12.97 8.95 2.77
C CYS A 109 -14.32 9.67 2.85
N TYR A 110 -15.42 8.94 2.68
CA TYR A 110 -16.78 9.49 2.80
C TYR A 110 -17.31 9.46 4.24
N GLY A 111 -16.44 9.28 5.24
CA GLY A 111 -16.79 9.46 6.65
C GLY A 111 -17.73 8.42 7.26
N CYS A 112 -17.83 7.21 6.71
CA CYS A 112 -18.82 6.22 7.17
C CYS A 112 -18.52 5.55 8.51
N GLY A 113 -17.30 5.67 9.06
CA GLY A 113 -16.95 5.08 10.35
C GLY A 113 -16.82 3.56 10.38
N LEU A 114 -17.08 2.85 9.28
CA LEU A 114 -17.03 1.38 9.25
C LEU A 114 -15.64 0.83 9.65
N CYS A 115 -14.58 1.52 9.24
CA CYS A 115 -13.21 1.14 9.61
C CYS A 115 -12.93 1.30 11.11
N VAL A 116 -13.51 2.30 11.78
CA VAL A 116 -13.42 2.48 13.24
C VAL A 116 -14.14 1.36 13.95
N SER A 117 -15.37 1.05 13.53
CA SER A 117 -16.18 -0.02 14.13
C SER A 117 -15.58 -1.41 13.94
N ALA A 118 -14.95 -1.65 12.78
CA ALA A 118 -14.32 -2.92 12.45
C ALA A 118 -12.90 -3.07 13.01
N CYS A 119 -12.29 -2.02 13.57
CA CYS A 119 -10.91 -2.05 14.03
C CYS A 119 -10.80 -2.81 15.38
N PRO A 120 -10.22 -4.02 15.41
CA PRO A 120 -10.15 -4.81 16.65
C PRO A 120 -9.18 -4.22 17.70
N SER A 121 -8.31 -3.32 17.25
CA SER A 121 -7.25 -2.69 18.05
C SER A 121 -7.55 -1.24 18.40
N ASN A 122 -8.73 -0.71 18.02
CA ASN A 122 -9.13 0.68 18.22
C ASN A 122 -8.07 1.73 17.85
N CYS A 123 -7.28 1.47 16.80
CA CYS A 123 -6.17 2.36 16.40
C CYS A 123 -6.59 3.43 15.38
N ILE A 124 -7.88 3.44 15.01
CA ILE A 124 -8.48 4.42 14.11
C ILE A 124 -9.55 5.13 14.94
N THR A 125 -9.50 6.45 14.97
CA THR A 125 -10.47 7.29 15.68
C THR A 125 -11.12 8.23 14.69
N MET A 126 -12.42 8.45 14.82
CA MET A 126 -13.16 9.47 14.06
C MET A 126 -13.83 10.43 15.03
N SER A 127 -13.77 11.73 14.70
CA SER A 127 -14.44 12.79 15.45
C SER A 127 -15.71 13.22 14.70
N LEU A 128 -16.71 13.70 15.44
CA LEU A 128 -17.90 14.31 14.83
C LEU A 128 -17.46 15.62 14.13
N GLY A 129 -17.20 15.55 12.81
CA GLY A 129 -16.64 16.64 12.01
C GLY A 129 -15.85 16.17 10.78
N ASP A 130 -15.46 14.89 10.73
CA ASP A 130 -14.75 14.29 9.59
C ASP A 130 -15.69 13.79 8.47
N ALA A 131 -17.00 13.93 8.65
CA ALA A 131 -18.01 13.74 7.62
C ALA A 131 -18.35 15.12 7.04
N LEU A 132 -18.06 15.31 5.75
CA LEU A 132 -18.50 16.49 4.99
C LEU A 132 -20.03 16.61 4.99
#